data_AF-A0A251S4Z6-F1
#
_entry.id   AF-A0A251S4Z6-F1
#
_cell.length_a   1.000
_cell.length_b   1.000
_cell.length_c   1.000
_cell.angle_alpha   90.00
_cell.angle_beta   90.00
_cell.angle_gamma   90.00
#
_symmetry.space_group_name_H-M   'P 1'
#
loop_
_entity.id
_entity.type
_entity.pdbx_description
1 polymer ?
#
loop_
_entity_poly.entity_id
_entity_poly.type
_entity_poly.pdbx_seq_one_letter_code
_entity_poly.pdbx_strand_id
1 'polypeptide(L)'
;MQFHQQDTSSFLAIDIYTDVVFSVLKFYPDNEKSTKYSLLLKVLTVMVGFITKDANERKSTFNPKPYFRIFNNILNRLNTVNSVILDADFHVYVLAGLAQSFHALQPAKVPEFSFAWLELVTLTDFMPKLLNQDNHQGWPYFKCLVIDVLRYMEPILRGGEVTEPVHVLYNYTRRMLLVLSHDFPEFICCYRSSLYDIIPPHCIELRNIILSTVPHNMRTPI
;
A
#
# COMPACT_ATOMS: atom_id res chain seq x y z
N MET A 1 -5.22 -4.44 25.04
CA MET A 1 -4.23 -3.43 25.47
C MET A 1 -4.56 -2.12 24.75
N GLN A 2 -4.86 -1.09 25.52
CA GLN A 2 -5.22 0.25 25.06
C GLN A 2 -4.03 0.92 24.37
N PHE A 3 -4.15 1.25 23.08
CA PHE A 3 -3.15 2.02 22.32
C PHE A 3 -3.65 3.40 21.87
N HIS A 4 -4.78 3.89 22.40
CA HIS A 4 -5.52 4.97 21.74
C HIS A 4 -5.52 6.36 22.40
N GLN A 5 -4.67 6.65 23.39
CA GLN A 5 -4.80 7.91 24.15
C GLN A 5 -3.53 8.76 24.42
N GLN A 6 -2.36 8.44 23.87
CA GLN A 6 -1.13 9.22 24.16
C GLN A 6 -0.52 10.04 23.01
N ASP A 7 -0.98 9.92 21.75
CA ASP A 7 -0.22 10.39 20.58
C ASP A 7 -0.72 11.67 19.89
N THR A 8 -1.84 12.27 20.30
CA THR A 8 -2.45 13.40 19.55
C THR A 8 -1.60 14.67 19.54
N SER A 9 -0.80 14.93 20.59
CA SER A 9 0.13 16.08 20.61
C SER A 9 1.42 15.84 19.81
N SER A 10 1.74 14.58 19.49
CA SER A 10 2.99 14.17 18.83
C SER A 10 2.92 14.35 17.31
N PHE A 11 1.72 14.29 16.73
CA PHE A 11 1.53 14.31 15.28
C PHE A 11 1.06 15.63 14.70
N LEU A 12 0.88 16.67 15.51
CA LEU A 12 0.44 17.99 15.03
C LEU A 12 1.34 18.53 13.91
N ALA A 13 2.66 18.41 14.05
CA ALA A 13 3.60 18.86 13.01
C ALA A 13 3.43 18.09 11.68
N ILE A 14 3.13 16.79 11.76
CA ILE A 14 2.90 15.93 10.60
C ILE A 14 1.57 16.27 9.91
N ASP A 15 0.54 16.50 10.72
CA ASP A 15 -0.78 16.87 10.24
C ASP A 15 -0.72 18.25 9.53
N ILE A 16 -0.04 19.24 10.14
CA ILE A 16 0.21 20.56 9.53
C ILE A 16 1.03 20.43 8.24
N TYR A 17 2.10 19.64 8.24
CA TYR A 17 2.89 19.40 7.03
C TYR A 17 2.03 18.89 5.88
N THR A 18 1.16 17.92 6.15
CA THR A 18 0.26 17.35 5.14
C THR A 18 -0.75 18.38 4.64
N ASP A 19 -1.31 19.19 5.54
CA ASP A 19 -2.23 20.27 5.17
C ASP A 19 -1.56 21.36 4.33
N VAL A 20 -0.29 21.68 4.59
CA VAL A 20 0.50 22.61 3.76
C VAL A 20 0.72 22.02 2.36
N VAL A 21 1.10 20.74 2.23
CA VAL A 21 1.27 20.08 0.93
C VAL A 21 0.00 20.16 0.09
N PHE A 22 -1.17 19.86 0.68
CA PHE A 22 -2.45 19.95 -0.04
C PHE A 22 -2.90 21.39 -0.30
N SER A 23 -2.57 22.33 0.59
CA SER A 23 -2.82 23.76 0.37
C SER A 23 -2.02 24.28 -0.82
N VAL A 24 -0.74 23.89 -0.95
CA VAL A 24 0.08 24.24 -2.12
C VAL A 24 -0.58 23.74 -3.40
N LEU A 25 -1.05 22.49 -3.43
CA LEU A 25 -1.76 21.95 -4.60
C LEU A 25 -3.07 22.69 -4.91
N LYS A 26 -3.82 23.06 -3.85
CA LYS A 26 -5.09 23.78 -3.97
C LYS A 26 -4.91 25.20 -4.49
N PHE A 27 -3.91 25.92 -4.01
CA PHE A 27 -3.66 27.32 -4.38
C PHE A 27 -2.76 27.46 -5.61
N TYR A 28 -2.24 26.36 -6.16
CA TYR A 28 -1.50 26.38 -7.42
C TYR A 28 -2.45 26.73 -8.58
N PRO A 29 -2.05 27.58 -9.55
CA PRO A 29 -2.92 28.01 -10.65
C PRO A 29 -3.51 26.83 -11.45
N ASP A 30 -4.81 26.88 -11.74
CA ASP A 30 -5.54 25.80 -12.44
C ASP A 30 -5.12 25.61 -13.91
N ASN A 31 -4.45 26.61 -14.47
CA ASN A 31 -3.98 26.65 -15.85
C ASN A 31 -2.87 25.61 -16.13
N GLU A 32 -2.36 24.95 -15.09
CA GLU A 32 -1.21 24.03 -15.14
C GLU A 32 -1.47 22.72 -14.39
N LYS A 33 -2.52 21.99 -14.76
CA LYS A 33 -2.83 20.67 -14.16
C LYS A 33 -1.62 19.71 -14.17
N SER A 34 -0.89 19.64 -15.29
CA SER A 34 0.37 18.88 -15.45
C SER A 34 1.41 19.21 -14.38
N THR A 35 1.49 20.46 -13.94
CA THR A 35 2.45 20.89 -12.92
C THR A 35 2.00 20.47 -11.50
N LYS A 36 0.70 20.51 -11.20
CA LYS A 36 0.15 19.99 -9.92
C LYS A 36 0.49 18.51 -9.73
N TYR A 37 0.35 17.72 -10.80
CA TYR A 37 0.76 16.30 -10.83
C TYR A 37 2.24 16.12 -10.53
N SER A 38 3.09 16.82 -11.28
CA SER A 38 4.54 16.73 -11.14
C SER A 38 4.99 17.12 -9.73
N LEU A 39 4.37 18.13 -9.14
CA LEU A 39 4.71 18.59 -7.80
C LEU A 39 4.43 17.52 -6.75
N LEU A 40 3.24 16.92 -6.75
CA LEU A 40 2.89 15.89 -5.77
C LEU A 40 3.80 14.66 -5.94
N LEU A 41 4.07 14.22 -7.17
CA LEU A 41 5.01 13.11 -7.39
C LEU A 41 6.43 13.43 -6.93
N LYS A 42 6.90 14.67 -7.08
CA LYS A 42 8.18 15.12 -6.53
C LYS A 42 8.18 15.03 -5.00
N VAL A 43 7.09 15.46 -4.35
CA VAL A 43 6.94 15.31 -2.89
C VAL A 43 7.02 13.84 -2.49
N LEU A 44 6.26 12.95 -3.15
CA LEU A 44 6.32 11.50 -2.90
C LEU A 44 7.74 10.94 -3.08
N THR A 45 8.43 11.32 -4.16
CA THR A 45 9.80 10.89 -4.46
C THR A 45 10.78 11.33 -3.38
N VAL A 46 10.68 12.59 -2.94
CA VAL A 46 11.52 13.14 -1.85
C VAL A 46 11.25 12.39 -0.55
N MET A 47 9.98 12.10 -0.23
CA MET A 47 9.63 11.31 0.96
C MET A 47 10.22 9.91 0.91
N VAL A 48 10.10 9.20 -0.22
CA VAL A 48 10.70 7.85 -0.39
C VAL A 48 12.21 7.90 -0.16
N GLY A 49 12.89 8.87 -0.76
CA GLY A 49 14.34 9.05 -0.58
C GLY A 49 14.71 9.35 0.87
N PHE A 50 13.93 10.20 1.54
CA PHE A 50 14.14 10.54 2.95
C PHE A 50 13.92 9.33 3.86
N ILE A 51 12.82 8.59 3.70
CA ILE A 51 12.51 7.39 4.50
C ILE A 51 13.60 6.34 4.32
N THR A 52 14.02 6.10 3.08
CA THR A 52 15.08 5.13 2.78
C THR A 52 16.40 5.53 3.45
N LYS A 53 16.75 6.83 3.39
CA LYS A 53 17.95 7.35 4.06
C LYS A 53 17.86 7.21 5.58
N ASP A 54 16.75 7.63 6.19
CA ASP A 54 16.55 7.58 7.64
C ASP A 54 16.56 6.14 8.16
N ALA A 55 15.94 5.20 7.45
CA ALA A 55 15.99 3.77 7.79
C ALA A 55 17.42 3.23 7.76
N ASN A 56 18.20 3.57 6.72
CA ASN A 56 19.60 3.15 6.61
C ASN A 56 20.49 3.73 7.72
N GLU A 57 20.25 4.98 8.11
CA GLU A 57 21.02 5.66 9.16
C GLU A 57 20.66 5.16 10.56
N ARG A 58 19.36 4.97 10.84
CA ARG A 58 18.87 4.61 12.18
C ARG A 58 18.81 3.10 12.45
N LYS A 59 18.66 2.28 11.42
CA LYS A 59 18.55 0.81 11.49
C LYS A 59 17.52 0.40 12.55
N SER A 60 17.95 -0.29 13.61
CA SER A 60 17.09 -0.77 14.71
C SER A 60 16.37 0.33 15.51
N THR A 61 16.78 1.60 15.37
CA THR A 61 16.14 2.75 16.02
C THR A 61 15.20 3.52 15.08
N PHE A 62 15.02 3.05 13.86
CA PHE A 62 14.09 3.63 12.90
C PHE A 62 12.66 3.58 13.44
N ASN A 63 11.95 4.71 13.35
CA ASN A 63 10.56 4.81 13.78
C ASN A 63 9.65 4.94 12.55
N PRO A 64 8.85 3.90 12.21
CA PRO A 64 7.99 3.94 11.02
C PRO A 64 6.73 4.81 11.20
N LYS A 65 6.31 5.10 12.44
CA LYS A 65 5.01 5.74 12.72
C LYS A 65 4.82 7.12 12.08
N PRO A 66 5.81 8.04 12.11
CA PRO A 66 5.68 9.35 11.46
C PRO A 66 5.41 9.22 9.95
N TYR A 67 6.14 8.33 9.28
CA TYR A 67 6.02 8.13 7.84
C TYR A 67 4.70 7.49 7.45
N PHE A 68 4.24 6.52 8.24
CA PHE A 68 2.89 5.96 8.12
C PHE A 68 1.82 7.06 8.20
N ARG A 69 1.92 7.94 9.23
CA ARG A 69 0.96 9.04 9.43
C ARG A 69 0.92 9.99 8.24
N ILE A 70 2.09 10.35 7.69
CA ILE A 70 2.17 11.21 6.49
C ILE A 70 1.40 10.58 5.31
N PHE A 71 1.70 9.32 4.97
CA PHE A 71 1.03 8.65 3.85
C PHE A 71 -0.48 8.48 4.09
N ASN A 72 -0.88 8.10 5.30
CA ASN A 72 -2.29 7.98 5.66
C ASN A 72 -3.02 9.33 5.56
N ASN A 73 -2.41 10.42 6.02
CA ASN A 73 -2.97 11.75 5.87
C ASN A 73 -3.10 12.16 4.39
N ILE A 74 -2.10 11.83 3.56
CA ILE A 74 -2.16 12.09 2.10
C ILE A 74 -3.33 11.34 1.46
N LEU A 75 -3.51 10.05 1.79
CA LEU A 75 -4.63 9.25 1.31
C LEU A 75 -5.98 9.83 1.74
N ASN A 76 -6.10 10.17 3.02
CA ASN A 76 -7.33 10.77 3.57
C ASN A 76 -7.67 12.10 2.90
N ARG A 77 -6.67 12.96 2.66
CA ARG A 77 -6.86 14.23 1.96
C ARG A 77 -7.21 14.02 0.49
N LEU A 78 -6.55 13.09 -0.18
CA LEU A 78 -6.87 12.73 -1.56
C LEU A 78 -8.33 12.28 -1.72
N ASN A 79 -8.88 11.55 -0.73
CA ASN A 79 -10.25 11.04 -0.77
C ASN A 79 -11.31 12.03 -0.27
N THR A 80 -10.92 13.11 0.42
CA THR A 80 -11.84 14.12 0.97
C THR A 80 -11.86 15.43 0.19
N VAL A 81 -10.83 15.71 -0.61
CA VAL A 81 -10.80 16.90 -1.47
C VAL A 81 -11.84 16.72 -2.58
N ASN A 82 -12.87 17.58 -2.55
CA ASN A 82 -13.98 17.57 -3.52
C ASN A 82 -13.49 17.55 -4.97
N SER A 83 -14.25 16.86 -5.83
CA SER A 83 -14.06 16.71 -7.29
C SER A 83 -13.91 18.03 -8.08
N VAL A 84 -14.17 19.17 -7.44
CA VAL A 84 -13.98 20.51 -8.02
C VAL A 84 -12.49 20.86 -8.14
N ILE A 85 -11.63 20.32 -7.28
CA ILE A 85 -10.20 20.67 -7.23
C ILE A 85 -9.34 19.60 -7.94
N LEU A 86 -9.73 18.33 -7.83
CA LEU A 86 -9.03 17.18 -8.39
C LEU A 86 -10.03 16.39 -9.26
N ASP A 87 -9.78 16.31 -10.56
CA ASP A 87 -10.61 15.49 -11.45
C ASP A 87 -10.36 13.98 -11.21
N ALA A 88 -11.20 13.12 -11.79
CA ALA A 88 -11.08 11.67 -11.62
C ALA A 88 -9.71 11.14 -12.09
N ASP A 89 -9.23 11.67 -13.22
CA ASP A 89 -7.89 11.38 -13.76
C ASP A 89 -6.80 11.73 -12.74
N PHE A 90 -7.00 12.82 -11.99
CA PHE A 90 -6.05 13.20 -10.95
C PHE A 90 -5.94 12.16 -9.86
N HIS A 91 -7.09 11.69 -9.40
CA HIS A 91 -7.17 10.69 -8.34
C HIS A 91 -6.43 9.40 -8.72
N VAL A 92 -6.65 8.90 -9.94
CA VAL A 92 -5.99 7.69 -10.45
C VAL A 92 -4.47 7.88 -10.51
N TYR A 93 -4.03 9.03 -11.03
CA TYR A 93 -2.61 9.32 -11.19
C TYR A 93 -1.88 9.37 -9.84
N VAL A 94 -2.49 9.98 -8.82
CA VAL A 94 -1.89 10.05 -7.49
C VAL A 94 -1.89 8.69 -6.81
N LEU A 95 -2.95 7.90 -6.92
CA LEU A 95 -2.98 6.53 -6.41
C LEU A 95 -1.87 5.67 -7.04
N ALA A 96 -1.65 5.81 -8.35
CA ALA A 96 -0.53 5.16 -9.03
C ALA A 96 0.84 5.63 -8.51
N GLY A 97 1.01 6.94 -8.29
CA GLY A 97 2.22 7.51 -7.67
C GLY A 97 2.48 7.00 -6.25
N LEU A 98 1.43 6.84 -5.44
CA LEU A 98 1.50 6.25 -4.11
C LEU A 98 1.88 4.76 -4.20
N ALA A 99 1.27 4.00 -5.10
CA ALA A 99 1.63 2.60 -5.32
C ALA A 99 3.10 2.44 -5.74
N GLN A 100 3.62 3.31 -6.61
CA GLN A 100 5.03 3.32 -6.98
C GLN A 100 5.94 3.68 -5.79
N SER A 101 5.50 4.61 -4.94
CA SER A 101 6.22 4.98 -3.71
C SER A 101 6.28 3.81 -2.74
N PHE A 102 5.18 3.06 -2.58
CA PHE A 102 5.15 1.87 -1.77
C PHE A 102 6.01 0.75 -2.37
N HIS A 103 6.01 0.53 -3.68
CA HIS A 103 6.94 -0.40 -4.32
C HIS A 103 8.41 -0.02 -4.05
N ALA A 104 8.74 1.27 -4.07
CA ALA A 104 10.08 1.74 -3.75
C ALA A 104 10.45 1.51 -2.27
N LEU A 105 9.47 1.52 -1.37
CA LEU A 105 9.59 1.28 0.07
C LEU A 105 9.25 -0.17 0.49
N GLN A 106 9.23 -1.12 -0.45
CA GLN A 106 8.84 -2.50 -0.17
C GLN A 106 9.67 -3.13 0.97
N PRO A 107 9.13 -4.14 1.67
CA PRO A 107 9.79 -4.82 2.78
C PRO A 107 11.22 -5.30 2.47
N ALA A 108 11.48 -5.77 1.25
CA ALA A 108 12.81 -6.21 0.83
C ALA A 108 13.87 -5.08 0.75
N LYS A 109 13.43 -3.81 0.62
CA LYS A 109 14.30 -2.62 0.56
C LYS A 109 14.38 -1.89 1.90
N VAL A 110 13.28 -1.85 2.65
CA VAL A 110 13.21 -1.19 3.96
C VAL A 110 12.54 -2.13 4.98
N PRO A 111 13.26 -3.14 5.49
CA PRO A 111 12.70 -4.16 6.38
C PRO A 111 12.05 -3.58 7.65
N GLU A 112 12.62 -2.53 8.21
CA GLU A 112 12.12 -1.85 9.41
C GLU A 112 10.78 -1.13 9.18
N PHE A 113 10.40 -0.91 7.91
CA PHE A 113 9.12 -0.32 7.53
C PHE A 113 8.05 -1.39 7.17
N SER A 114 8.39 -2.69 7.18
CA SER A 114 7.53 -3.77 6.65
C SER A 114 6.10 -3.79 7.20
N PHE A 115 5.93 -3.60 8.52
CA PHE A 115 4.61 -3.62 9.15
C PHE A 115 3.77 -2.40 8.75
N ALA A 116 4.36 -1.20 8.84
CA ALA A 116 3.71 0.03 8.43
C ALA A 116 3.38 0.02 6.92
N TRP A 117 4.28 -0.55 6.12
CA TRP A 117 4.08 -0.74 4.69
C TRP A 117 2.86 -1.63 4.41
N LEU A 118 2.76 -2.79 5.07
CA LEU A 118 1.63 -3.69 4.89
C LEU A 118 0.30 -3.06 5.32
N GLU A 119 0.32 -2.29 6.41
CA GLU A 119 -0.84 -1.53 6.84
C GLU A 119 -1.24 -0.48 5.78
N LEU A 120 -0.29 0.30 5.23
CA LEU A 120 -0.55 1.29 4.17
C LEU A 120 -1.16 0.68 2.92
N VAL A 121 -0.59 -0.41 2.41
CA VAL A 121 -1.08 -1.03 1.17
C VAL A 121 -2.44 -1.71 1.35
N THR A 122 -2.89 -1.95 2.59
CA THR A 122 -4.20 -2.56 2.89
C THR A 122 -5.24 -1.55 3.37
N LEU A 123 -4.92 -0.26 3.46
CA LEU A 123 -5.87 0.78 3.86
C LEU A 123 -7.10 0.80 2.96
N THR A 124 -8.28 0.99 3.55
CA THR A 124 -9.56 1.15 2.86
C THR A 124 -9.59 2.36 1.92
N ASP A 125 -8.79 3.36 2.25
CA ASP A 125 -8.59 4.58 1.48
C ASP A 125 -7.60 4.42 0.31
N PHE A 126 -6.91 3.28 0.22
CA PHE A 126 -5.94 2.99 -0.84
C PHE A 126 -6.34 1.77 -1.68
N MET A 127 -6.37 0.57 -1.10
CA MET A 127 -6.49 -0.68 -1.84
C MET A 127 -7.80 -0.75 -2.64
N PRO A 128 -9.00 -0.58 -2.04
CA PRO A 128 -10.24 -0.56 -2.81
C PRO A 128 -10.29 0.58 -3.83
N LYS A 129 -9.74 1.75 -3.48
CA LYS A 129 -9.72 2.91 -4.37
C LYS A 129 -8.86 2.67 -5.61
N LEU A 130 -7.73 1.99 -5.47
CA LEU A 130 -6.87 1.62 -6.60
C LEU A 130 -7.45 0.45 -7.40
N LEU A 131 -8.02 -0.56 -6.76
CA LEU A 131 -8.53 -1.75 -7.44
C LEU A 131 -9.84 -1.52 -8.21
N ASN A 132 -10.67 -0.55 -7.77
CA ASN A 132 -11.93 -0.19 -8.42
C ASN A 132 -11.79 0.84 -9.55
N GLN A 133 -10.56 1.15 -9.97
CA GLN A 133 -10.35 2.05 -11.11
C GLN A 133 -10.86 1.43 -12.41
N ASP A 134 -11.46 2.27 -13.25
CA ASP A 134 -12.03 1.85 -14.53
C ASP A 134 -11.01 1.10 -15.39
N ASN A 135 -11.50 0.13 -16.17
CA ASN A 135 -10.66 -0.71 -17.04
C ASN A 135 -9.48 -1.39 -16.32
N HIS A 136 -9.60 -1.60 -15.00
CA HIS A 136 -8.57 -2.23 -14.17
C HIS A 136 -7.23 -1.50 -14.19
N GLN A 137 -7.21 -0.18 -14.42
CA GLN A 137 -5.95 0.58 -14.53
C GLN A 137 -5.06 0.50 -13.28
N GLY A 138 -5.65 0.32 -12.10
CA GLY A 138 -4.89 0.18 -10.85
C GLY A 138 -4.32 -1.22 -10.59
N TRP A 139 -4.79 -2.24 -11.30
CA TRP A 139 -4.45 -3.63 -11.05
C TRP A 139 -2.96 -3.95 -11.23
N PRO A 140 -2.27 -3.50 -12.30
CA PRO A 140 -0.84 -3.76 -12.46
C PRO A 140 0.00 -3.20 -11.30
N TYR A 141 -0.38 -2.04 -10.77
CA TYR A 141 0.30 -1.43 -9.63
C TYR A 141 0.09 -2.25 -8.36
N PHE A 142 -1.15 -2.64 -8.06
CA PHE A 142 -1.44 -3.43 -6.86
C PHE A 142 -0.86 -4.84 -6.95
N LYS A 143 -0.85 -5.47 -8.13
CA LYS A 143 -0.14 -6.73 -8.39
C LYS A 143 1.33 -6.63 -7.99
N CYS A 144 2.00 -5.53 -8.35
CA CYS A 144 3.39 -5.31 -7.98
C CYS A 144 3.58 -5.35 -6.46
N LEU A 145 2.72 -4.66 -5.70
CA LEU A 145 2.76 -4.64 -4.23
C LEU A 145 2.52 -6.03 -3.63
N VAL A 146 1.55 -6.79 -4.12
CA VAL A 146 1.31 -8.16 -3.64
C VAL A 146 2.55 -9.03 -3.90
N ILE A 147 3.15 -8.91 -5.09
CA ILE A 147 4.38 -9.64 -5.44
C ILE A 147 5.54 -9.24 -4.54
N ASP A 148 5.69 -7.96 -4.22
CA ASP A 148 6.77 -7.45 -3.36
C ASP A 148 6.75 -8.12 -1.98
N VAL A 149 5.58 -8.19 -1.32
CA VAL A 149 5.48 -8.86 -0.02
C VAL A 149 5.61 -10.37 -0.15
N LEU A 150 5.03 -11.01 -1.17
CA LEU A 150 5.17 -12.45 -1.35
C LEU A 150 6.64 -12.86 -1.58
N ARG A 151 7.38 -12.09 -2.38
CA ARG A 151 8.82 -12.33 -2.60
C ARG A 151 9.66 -12.07 -1.36
N TYR A 152 9.30 -11.09 -0.54
CA TYR A 152 9.96 -10.87 0.74
C TYR A 152 9.72 -12.04 1.71
N MET A 153 8.51 -12.56 1.74
CA MET A 153 8.13 -13.68 2.60
C MET A 153 8.70 -15.03 2.13
N GLU A 154 8.84 -15.26 0.83
CA GLU A 154 9.25 -16.54 0.24
C GLU A 154 10.49 -17.16 0.93
N PRO A 155 11.65 -16.49 1.01
CA PRO A 155 12.85 -17.10 1.61
C PRO A 155 12.69 -17.33 3.12
N ILE A 156 11.96 -16.43 3.80
CA ILE A 156 11.68 -16.53 5.25
C ILE A 156 10.83 -17.77 5.53
N LEU A 157 9.78 -17.98 4.74
CA LEU A 157 8.88 -19.11 4.88
C LEU A 157 9.57 -20.42 4.47
N ARG A 158 10.47 -20.40 3.48
CA ARG A 158 11.26 -21.57 3.08
C ARG A 158 12.22 -22.05 4.17
N GLY A 159 12.79 -21.14 4.95
CA GLY A 159 13.74 -21.46 6.03
C GLY A 159 13.10 -22.19 7.23
N GLY A 160 11.78 -22.12 7.40
CA GLY A 160 11.06 -22.82 8.47
C GLY A 160 11.18 -22.19 9.87
N GLU A 161 12.02 -21.16 10.05
CA GLU A 161 12.14 -20.41 11.31
C GLU A 161 11.03 -19.36 11.42
N VAL A 162 9.95 -19.72 12.09
CA VAL A 162 8.82 -18.81 12.35
C VAL A 162 9.05 -18.09 13.68
N THR A 163 9.79 -16.98 13.63
CA THR A 163 9.85 -16.03 14.75
C THR A 163 8.53 -15.29 14.91
N GLU A 164 8.26 -14.70 16.08
CA GLU A 164 7.02 -13.95 16.33
C GLU A 164 6.77 -12.83 15.28
N PRO A 165 7.76 -11.99 14.90
CA PRO A 165 7.57 -11.00 13.85
C PRO A 165 7.18 -11.61 12.49
N VAL A 166 7.77 -12.76 12.14
CA VAL A 166 7.47 -13.49 10.90
C VAL A 166 6.03 -14.02 10.93
N HIS A 167 5.58 -14.53 12.07
CA HIS A 167 4.21 -14.99 12.25
C HIS A 167 3.19 -13.84 12.08
N VAL A 168 3.45 -12.67 12.67
CA VAL A 168 2.60 -11.48 12.49
C VAL A 168 2.56 -11.06 11.02
N LEU A 169 3.72 -11.07 10.34
CA LEU A 169 3.83 -10.68 8.94
C LEU A 169 3.10 -11.65 8.00
N TYR A 170 3.21 -12.95 8.26
CA TYR A 170 2.45 -13.99 7.57
C TYR A 170 0.94 -13.77 7.73
N ASN A 171 0.48 -13.53 8.96
CA ASN A 171 -0.95 -13.31 9.23
C ASN A 171 -1.50 -12.06 8.55
N TYR A 172 -0.72 -10.97 8.49
CA TYR A 172 -1.10 -9.77 7.74
C TYR A 172 -1.17 -10.04 6.24
N THR A 173 -0.16 -10.71 5.68
CA THR A 173 -0.12 -11.07 4.25
C THR A 173 -1.30 -11.97 3.88
N ARG A 174 -1.58 -12.98 4.71
CA ARG A 174 -2.74 -13.86 4.58
C ARG A 174 -4.04 -13.09 4.61
N ARG A 175 -4.21 -12.16 5.55
CA ARG A 175 -5.42 -11.33 5.65
C ARG A 175 -5.62 -10.47 4.40
N MET A 176 -4.55 -9.88 3.87
CA MET A 176 -4.61 -9.15 2.60
C MET A 176 -5.10 -10.06 1.47
N LEU A 177 -4.53 -11.26 1.32
CA LEU A 177 -4.96 -12.22 0.28
C LEU A 177 -6.41 -12.66 0.45
N LEU A 178 -6.89 -12.86 1.68
CA LEU A 178 -8.29 -13.19 1.95
C LEU A 178 -9.23 -12.07 1.53
N VAL A 179 -8.90 -10.82 1.87
CA VAL A 179 -9.69 -9.66 1.44
C VAL A 179 -9.70 -9.57 -0.09
N LEU A 180 -8.55 -9.73 -0.75
CA LEU A 180 -8.50 -9.75 -2.22
C LEU A 180 -9.32 -10.89 -2.82
N SER A 181 -9.27 -12.09 -2.23
CA SER A 181 -10.03 -13.24 -2.72
C SER A 181 -11.53 -13.07 -2.56
N HIS A 182 -11.99 -12.31 -1.56
CA HIS A 182 -13.41 -12.11 -1.30
C HIS A 182 -13.96 -10.89 -2.03
N ASP A 183 -13.29 -9.74 -1.88
CA ASP A 183 -13.78 -8.45 -2.39
C ASP A 183 -13.39 -8.22 -3.86
N PHE A 184 -12.27 -8.81 -4.31
CA PHE A 184 -11.70 -8.61 -5.65
C PHE A 184 -11.27 -9.93 -6.33
N PRO A 185 -12.13 -10.96 -6.40
CA PRO A 185 -11.74 -12.28 -6.88
C PRO A 185 -11.27 -12.28 -8.34
N GLU A 186 -11.79 -11.38 -9.18
CA GLU A 186 -11.36 -11.22 -10.58
C GLU A 186 -9.89 -10.81 -10.68
N PHE A 187 -9.40 -9.98 -9.75
CA PHE A 187 -7.99 -9.59 -9.67
C PHE A 187 -7.10 -10.80 -9.37
N ILE A 188 -7.46 -11.60 -8.37
CA ILE A 188 -6.73 -12.83 -8.02
C ILE A 188 -6.75 -13.81 -9.19
N CYS A 189 -7.90 -13.99 -9.85
CA CYS A 189 -8.01 -14.88 -11.00
C CYS A 189 -7.13 -14.41 -12.18
N CYS A 190 -7.10 -13.11 -12.46
CA CYS A 190 -6.30 -12.53 -13.54
C CYS A 190 -4.79 -12.74 -13.35
N TYR A 191 -4.31 -12.67 -12.11
CA TYR A 191 -2.89 -12.82 -11.79
C TYR A 191 -2.53 -14.14 -11.10
N ARG A 192 -3.43 -15.13 -11.11
CA ARG A 192 -3.31 -16.39 -10.36
C ARG A 192 -1.95 -17.04 -10.53
N SER A 193 -1.52 -17.25 -11.77
CA SER A 193 -0.23 -17.91 -12.05
C SER A 193 0.93 -17.11 -11.49
N SER A 194 0.97 -15.79 -11.72
CA SER A 194 2.03 -14.92 -11.21
C SER A 194 2.14 -14.92 -9.68
N LEU A 195 1.01 -15.00 -8.97
CA LEU A 195 0.98 -15.04 -7.51
C LEU A 195 1.34 -16.43 -6.98
N TYR A 196 0.77 -17.47 -7.58
CA TYR A 196 0.97 -18.86 -7.17
C TYR A 196 2.42 -19.33 -7.31
N ASP A 197 3.11 -18.91 -8.37
CA ASP A 197 4.50 -19.31 -8.65
C ASP A 197 5.49 -18.80 -7.59
N ILE A 198 5.15 -17.73 -6.87
CA ILE A 198 6.01 -17.15 -5.82
C ILE A 198 5.80 -17.87 -4.47
N ILE A 199 4.59 -18.37 -4.20
CA ILE A 199 4.24 -18.94 -2.89
C ILE A 199 4.88 -20.33 -2.75
N PRO A 200 5.70 -20.60 -1.71
CA PRO A 200 6.32 -21.91 -1.52
C PRO A 200 5.32 -23.08 -1.43
N PRO A 201 5.67 -24.30 -1.86
CA PRO A 201 4.77 -25.46 -1.83
C PRO A 201 4.21 -25.82 -0.46
N HIS A 202 4.97 -25.62 0.61
CA HIS A 202 4.55 -25.91 1.98
C HIS A 202 3.63 -24.83 2.58
N CYS A 203 3.50 -23.66 1.94
CA CYS A 203 2.55 -22.62 2.33
C CYS A 203 1.14 -22.94 1.79
N ILE A 204 0.61 -24.09 2.22
CA ILE A 204 -0.64 -24.68 1.71
C ILE A 204 -1.81 -23.70 1.83
N GLU A 205 -1.91 -22.99 2.95
CA GLU A 205 -3.01 -22.05 3.17
C GLU A 205 -3.00 -20.88 2.19
N LEU A 206 -1.84 -20.23 1.98
CA LEU A 206 -1.73 -19.13 1.02
C LEU A 206 -2.03 -19.62 -0.41
N ARG A 207 -1.54 -20.81 -0.77
CA ARG A 207 -1.84 -21.44 -2.07
C ARG A 207 -3.34 -21.72 -2.23
N ASN A 208 -3.98 -22.23 -1.19
CA ASN A 208 -5.40 -22.55 -1.21
C ASN A 208 -6.26 -21.30 -1.39
N ILE A 209 -5.91 -20.17 -0.75
CA ILE A 209 -6.62 -18.90 -0.98
C ILE A 209 -6.63 -18.59 -2.48
N ILE A 210 -5.46 -18.55 -3.13
CA ILE A 210 -5.31 -18.21 -4.55
C ILE A 210 -6.03 -19.22 -5.48
N LEU A 211 -5.96 -20.51 -5.18
CA LEU A 211 -6.58 -21.56 -5.99
C LEU A 211 -8.10 -21.64 -5.82
N SER A 212 -8.61 -21.35 -4.63
CA SER A 212 -10.03 -21.40 -4.30
C SER A 212 -10.82 -20.17 -4.76
N THR A 213 -10.14 -19.08 -5.12
CA THR A 213 -10.81 -17.86 -5.57
C THR A 213 -11.54 -18.10 -6.89
N VAL A 214 -12.83 -17.78 -6.95
CA VAL A 214 -13.68 -17.90 -8.15
C VAL A 214 -14.29 -16.52 -8.44
N PRO A 215 -14.35 -16.07 -9.71
CA PRO A 215 -14.97 -14.79 -10.06
C PRO A 215 -16.44 -14.75 -9.63
N HIS A 216 -16.97 -13.59 -9.25
CA HIS A 216 -18.36 -13.44 -8.81
C HIS A 216 -19.37 -13.90 -9.87
N ASN A 217 -19.00 -13.77 -11.15
CA ASN A 217 -19.86 -14.12 -12.28
C ASN A 217 -19.83 -15.61 -12.67
N MET A 218 -19.00 -16.43 -12.02
CA MET A 218 -18.88 -17.85 -12.29
C MET A 218 -19.62 -18.64 -11.21
N ARG A 219 -20.85 -19.11 -11.51
CA ARG A 219 -21.53 -20.08 -10.64
C ARG A 219 -20.83 -21.43 -10.75
N THR A 220 -20.26 -21.91 -9.66
CA THR A 220 -19.81 -23.31 -9.56
C THR A 220 -21.03 -24.23 -9.66
N PRO A 221 -21.01 -25.28 -10.48
CA PRO A 221 -22.06 -26.29 -10.43
C PRO A 221 -22.07 -26.92 -9.03
N ILE A 222 -23.25 -26.97 -8.41
CA ILE A 222 -23.52 -27.60 -7.10
C ILE A 222 -23.28 -29.10 -7.21
#